data_AF-A0A7X6Q4Y2-F1
#
_entry.id   AF-A0A7X6Q4Y2-F1
#
_cell.length_a   1.000
_cell.length_b   1.000
_cell.length_c   1.000
_cell.angle_alpha   90.00
_cell.angle_beta   90.00
_cell.angle_gamma   90.00
#
_symmetry.space_group_name_H-M   'P 1'
#
loop_
_entity.id
_entity.type
_entity.pdbx_description
1 polymer ?
#
loop_
_entity_poly.entity_id
_entity_poly.type
_entity_poly.pdbx_seq_one_letter_code
_entity_poly.pdbx_strand_id
1 'polypeptide(L)'
;MIRLSSTQISAKLDFMRNYMAAHNAADGSTMDANANVTHKNIATMESELLKDFLIQINRAQVSEKITELFDKDLADEYIRQIESHEIYVHDETSLKPYCVSVTLYPFLHDGLTKLGGESRAPKHLESFCGSFINLVFAISAQFAGAVATVEFLNYFDYFARKDYGDNYLETHSQKIANLLQHVVYSINQPAAARGYQSVFWNISVYDQYYFDAMFGNFVFPDFTKPSWESVARLQDFFLTWFNEERTKAVLTFPVVTAAMLTENGQCKDRNFSAQLAKELAAGNSFFIYLSDNPDSLASCCRLRNEIDDHTFSYTLGAGGVATGSINVITINMNRLEQDGRDLATEVNKIHRYQYAYRKLMEDYLKAGMLPVYDAGFIDLDKQFLTIGINGMVEAAESQGIEASYSPEYIEFVQSRLKTIFDANKKASAHYGVRFNTEFVPAENLGVKNAKWDRDDGYKVSRDCYNSYFYPVEDEQINALDKFLLHGSELVDWLDGGSALHLNLDEALTQQGYQSLFDIAARTGCNYFCVNVKITICNDCAHIDKRTLQACSACGSTDIDYASRVIGYLKRISAYSEGRRREHALRHYHRHAA
;
A
#
# COMPACT_ATOMS: atom_id res chain seq x y z
N MET A 1 -31.88 7.72 25.03
CA MET A 1 -31.41 8.38 23.79
C MET A 1 -30.40 9.44 24.18
N ILE A 2 -29.16 9.32 23.72
CA ILE A 2 -28.12 10.34 23.95
C ILE A 2 -28.51 11.58 23.13
N ARG A 3 -28.52 12.77 23.75
CA ARG A 3 -28.83 14.03 23.07
C ARG A 3 -27.54 14.79 22.81
N LEU A 4 -27.24 15.07 21.54
CA LEU A 4 -26.13 15.95 21.18
C LEU A 4 -26.43 17.39 21.62
N SER A 5 -25.38 18.14 21.95
CA SER A 5 -25.51 19.57 22.22
C SER A 5 -25.86 20.34 20.94
N SER A 6 -26.46 21.52 21.08
CA SER A 6 -26.76 22.38 19.93
C SER A 6 -25.49 22.71 19.12
N THR A 7 -24.35 22.89 19.79
CA THR A 7 -23.05 23.12 19.14
C THR A 7 -22.60 21.92 18.31
N GLN A 8 -22.72 20.70 18.85
CA GLN A 8 -22.38 19.48 18.12
C GLN A 8 -23.28 19.31 16.89
N ILE A 9 -24.59 19.53 17.02
CA ILE A 9 -25.53 19.45 15.90
C ILE A 9 -25.17 20.48 14.82
N SER A 10 -24.95 21.75 15.20
CA SER A 10 -24.56 22.80 14.25
C SER A 10 -23.27 22.45 13.51
N ALA A 11 -22.24 21.98 14.22
CA ALA A 11 -20.98 21.56 13.60
C ALA A 11 -21.16 20.41 12.58
N LYS A 12 -22.05 19.44 12.86
CA LYS A 12 -22.39 18.37 11.89
C LYS A 12 -23.14 18.90 10.68
N LEU A 13 -24.08 19.81 10.87
CA LEU A 13 -24.79 20.46 9.77
C LEU A 13 -23.86 21.31 8.90
N ASP A 14 -22.89 22.00 9.53
CA ASP A 14 -21.85 22.76 8.82
C ASP A 14 -20.94 21.85 8.01
N PHE A 15 -20.49 20.73 8.58
CA PHE A 15 -19.74 19.73 7.84
C PHE A 15 -20.51 19.24 6.60
N MET A 16 -21.79 18.90 6.74
CA MET A 16 -22.62 18.45 5.61
C MET A 16 -22.73 19.53 4.53
N ARG A 17 -22.93 20.79 4.91
CA ARG A 17 -22.93 21.93 3.97
C ARG A 17 -21.61 22.04 3.22
N ASN A 18 -20.48 21.91 3.92
CA ASN A 18 -19.15 21.98 3.33
C ASN A 18 -18.90 20.81 2.37
N TYR A 19 -19.26 19.57 2.75
CA TYR A 19 -19.14 18.39 1.88
C TYR A 19 -19.98 18.56 0.60
N MET A 20 -21.21 19.06 0.72
CA MET A 20 -22.07 19.35 -0.44
C MET A 20 -21.45 20.42 -1.36
N ALA A 21 -20.68 21.37 -0.83
CA ALA A 21 -20.01 22.42 -1.61
C ALA A 21 -18.64 22.03 -2.16
N ALA A 22 -17.98 20.99 -1.64
CA ALA A 22 -16.62 20.58 -2.02
C ALA A 22 -16.49 20.21 -3.51
N HIS A 23 -15.30 20.35 -4.10
CA HIS A 23 -15.07 20.01 -5.51
C HIS A 23 -15.20 18.51 -5.79
N ASN A 24 -14.58 17.67 -4.96
CA ASN A 24 -14.65 16.21 -5.04
C ASN A 24 -14.82 15.60 -3.63
N ALA A 25 -14.89 14.26 -3.54
CA ALA A 25 -15.08 13.57 -2.26
C ALA A 25 -13.88 13.73 -1.31
N ALA A 26 -12.65 13.68 -1.84
CA ALA A 26 -11.44 13.85 -1.04
C ALA A 26 -11.37 15.25 -0.41
N ASP A 27 -11.73 16.30 -1.15
CA ASP A 27 -11.77 17.68 -0.66
C ASP A 27 -12.88 17.89 0.39
N GLY A 28 -13.97 17.11 0.33
CA GLY A 28 -15.06 17.17 1.31
C GLY A 28 -14.78 16.41 2.61
N SER A 29 -13.90 15.41 2.58
CA SER A 29 -13.53 14.59 3.74
C SER A 29 -12.46 15.29 4.59
N THR A 30 -12.84 15.80 5.76
CA THR A 30 -11.95 16.64 6.59
C THR A 30 -10.96 15.85 7.44
N MET A 31 -11.31 14.63 7.86
CA MET A 31 -10.45 13.83 8.74
C MET A 31 -9.53 12.89 7.97
N ASP A 32 -10.08 12.27 6.91
CA ASP A 32 -9.43 11.22 6.15
C ASP A 32 -9.83 11.35 4.67
N ALA A 33 -9.14 12.24 3.97
CA ALA A 33 -9.34 12.46 2.54
C ALA A 33 -8.82 11.24 1.75
N ASN A 34 -9.60 10.74 0.81
CA ASN A 34 -9.22 9.53 0.07
C ASN A 34 -9.66 9.62 -1.39
N ALA A 35 -8.68 9.63 -2.30
CA ALA A 35 -8.94 9.73 -3.74
C ALA A 35 -9.61 8.48 -4.33
N ASN A 36 -9.70 7.39 -3.56
CA ASN A 36 -10.41 6.17 -3.95
C ASN A 36 -11.92 6.42 -4.18
N VAL A 37 -12.52 7.37 -3.44
CA VAL A 37 -13.91 7.81 -3.70
C VAL A 37 -13.94 8.82 -4.84
N THR A 38 -14.47 8.42 -6.00
CA THR A 38 -14.50 9.28 -7.19
C THR A 38 -15.61 10.32 -7.17
N HIS A 39 -16.77 9.97 -6.64
CA HIS A 39 -17.93 10.85 -6.61
C HIS A 39 -18.39 11.12 -5.19
N LYS A 40 -18.67 12.40 -4.91
CA LYS A 40 -19.39 12.77 -3.68
C LYS A 40 -20.72 12.04 -3.62
N ASN A 41 -21.00 11.41 -2.50
CA ASN A 41 -22.22 10.65 -2.30
C ASN A 41 -22.62 10.66 -0.83
N ILE A 42 -23.88 10.30 -0.55
CA ILE A 42 -24.43 10.33 0.82
C ILE A 42 -23.77 9.31 1.74
N ALA A 43 -23.41 8.12 1.24
CA ALA A 43 -22.81 7.06 2.06
C ALA A 43 -21.42 7.46 2.57
N THR A 44 -20.60 8.11 1.72
CA THR A 44 -19.31 8.68 2.15
C THR A 44 -19.52 9.81 3.14
N MET A 45 -20.44 10.76 2.87
CA MET A 45 -20.72 11.87 3.80
C MET A 45 -21.15 11.37 5.18
N GLU A 46 -22.06 10.38 5.25
CA GLU A 46 -22.49 9.77 6.52
C GLU A 46 -21.34 9.07 7.25
N SER A 47 -20.48 8.37 6.51
CA SER A 47 -19.30 7.71 7.08
C SER A 47 -18.28 8.71 7.64
N GLU A 48 -18.10 9.86 6.99
CA GLU A 48 -17.19 10.92 7.44
C GLU A 48 -17.74 11.68 8.65
N LEU A 49 -19.07 11.83 8.73
CA LEU A 49 -19.77 12.67 9.70
C LEU A 49 -19.38 12.39 11.15
N LEU A 50 -19.04 11.14 11.49
CA LEU A 50 -18.74 10.70 12.86
C LEU A 50 -17.27 10.37 13.11
N LYS A 51 -16.38 10.59 12.12
CA LYS A 51 -14.96 10.21 12.27
C LYS A 51 -14.25 10.95 13.40
N ASP A 52 -14.56 12.21 13.64
CA ASP A 52 -14.04 13.01 14.76
C ASP A 52 -14.44 12.47 16.14
N PHE A 53 -15.64 11.90 16.29
CA PHE A 53 -16.05 11.22 17.52
C PHE A 53 -15.32 9.89 17.65
N LEU A 54 -15.19 9.16 16.55
CA LEU A 54 -14.52 7.86 16.53
C LEU A 54 -13.04 7.98 16.89
N ILE A 55 -12.35 9.03 16.42
CA ILE A 55 -10.98 9.38 16.82
C ILE A 55 -10.88 9.52 18.34
N GLN A 56 -11.77 10.31 18.95
CA GLN A 56 -11.74 10.54 20.41
C GLN A 56 -11.97 9.25 21.20
N ILE A 57 -12.91 8.40 20.74
CA ILE A 57 -13.18 7.09 21.37
C ILE A 57 -11.97 6.18 21.25
N ASN A 58 -11.35 6.11 20.07
CA ASN A 58 -10.17 5.29 19.83
C ASN A 58 -9.00 5.72 20.72
N ARG A 59 -8.68 7.02 20.74
CA ARG A 59 -7.63 7.58 21.61
C ARG A 59 -7.88 7.28 23.08
N ALA A 60 -9.11 7.46 23.57
CA ALA A 60 -9.46 7.13 24.95
C ALA A 60 -9.24 5.64 25.27
N GLN A 61 -9.68 4.76 24.38
CA GLN A 61 -9.52 3.32 24.54
C GLN A 61 -8.03 2.90 24.57
N VAL A 62 -7.20 3.49 23.70
CA VAL A 62 -5.76 3.23 23.69
C VAL A 62 -5.09 3.81 24.94
N SER A 63 -5.43 5.02 25.36
CA SER A 63 -4.92 5.62 26.61
C SER A 63 -5.28 4.81 27.84
N GLU A 64 -6.49 4.27 27.93
CA GLU A 64 -6.89 3.35 29.00
C GLU A 64 -6.02 2.09 29.00
N LYS A 65 -5.80 1.49 27.83
CA LYS A 65 -4.94 0.31 27.69
C LYS A 65 -3.47 0.60 28.00
N ILE A 66 -2.97 1.78 27.64
CA ILE A 66 -1.64 2.26 28.02
C ILE A 66 -1.54 2.38 29.54
N THR A 67 -2.53 3.00 30.18
CA THR A 67 -2.57 3.15 31.65
C THR A 67 -2.59 1.81 32.36
N GLU A 68 -3.34 0.84 31.82
CA GLU A 68 -3.43 -0.52 32.37
C GLU A 68 -2.09 -1.27 32.32
N LEU A 69 -1.38 -1.18 31.19
CA LEU A 69 -0.15 -1.95 30.95
C LEU A 69 1.11 -1.26 31.46
N PHE A 70 1.08 0.06 31.55
CA PHE A 70 2.22 0.89 31.88
C PHE A 70 1.85 1.82 33.04
N ASP A 71 1.51 3.07 32.73
CA ASP A 71 1.19 4.09 33.70
C ASP A 71 0.37 5.22 33.04
N LYS A 72 -0.23 6.06 33.87
CA LYS A 72 -1.04 7.19 33.40
C LYS A 72 -0.20 8.26 32.71
N ASP A 73 1.02 8.50 33.19
CA ASP A 73 1.89 9.56 32.64
C ASP A 73 2.21 9.28 31.16
N LEU A 74 2.42 8.01 30.79
CA LEU A 74 2.61 7.59 29.41
C LEU A 74 1.33 7.72 28.56
N ALA A 75 0.16 7.48 29.14
CA ALA A 75 -1.11 7.66 28.45
C ALA A 75 -1.40 9.14 28.17
N ASP A 76 -1.06 10.01 29.12
CA ASP A 76 -1.14 11.46 28.95
C ASP A 76 -0.10 11.96 27.93
N GLU A 77 1.12 11.40 27.94
CA GLU A 77 2.15 11.67 26.92
C GLU A 77 1.71 11.25 25.51
N TYR A 78 1.07 10.09 25.35
CA TYR A 78 0.52 9.64 24.07
C TYR A 78 -0.44 10.67 23.47
N ILE A 79 -1.38 11.18 24.26
CA ILE A 79 -2.32 12.22 23.82
C ILE A 79 -1.58 13.52 23.51
N ARG A 80 -0.66 13.93 24.39
CA ARG A 80 0.14 15.15 24.18
C ARG A 80 0.89 15.09 22.85
N GLN A 81 1.57 13.99 22.52
CA GLN A 81 2.33 13.84 21.29
C GLN A 81 1.47 13.90 20.02
N ILE A 82 0.23 13.41 20.10
CA ILE A 82 -0.72 13.51 18.99
C ILE A 82 -1.21 14.95 18.82
N GLU A 83 -1.59 15.60 19.93
CA GLU A 83 -2.10 16.98 19.92
C GLU A 83 -1.02 18.02 19.59
N SER A 84 0.25 17.74 19.91
CA SER A 84 1.40 18.55 19.50
C SER A 84 1.95 18.17 18.13
N HIS A 85 1.28 17.28 17.40
CA HIS A 85 1.65 16.85 16.04
C HIS A 85 3.08 16.26 15.93
N GLU A 86 3.60 15.71 17.01
CA GLU A 86 4.90 15.02 17.04
C GLU A 86 4.82 13.62 16.43
N ILE A 87 3.66 12.98 16.61
CA ILE A 87 3.33 11.69 16.03
C ILE A 87 1.98 11.75 15.32
N TYR A 88 1.78 10.86 14.36
CA TYR A 88 0.52 10.66 13.66
C TYR A 88 0.09 9.20 13.73
N VAL A 89 -1.06 8.94 14.34
CA VAL A 89 -1.66 7.60 14.40
C VAL A 89 -2.48 7.39 13.13
N HIS A 90 -2.07 6.46 12.28
CA HIS A 90 -2.80 6.16 11.06
C HIS A 90 -4.13 5.47 11.36
N ASP A 91 -5.13 5.78 10.53
CA ASP A 91 -6.46 5.15 10.55
C ASP A 91 -7.18 5.18 11.91
N GLU A 92 -6.87 6.14 12.79
CA GLU A 92 -7.56 6.30 14.08
C GLU A 92 -9.06 6.60 13.96
N THR A 93 -9.53 6.89 12.74
CA THR A 93 -10.96 6.94 12.36
C THR A 93 -11.61 5.55 12.26
N SER A 94 -10.91 4.48 12.63
CA SER A 94 -11.36 3.09 12.63
C SER A 94 -10.83 2.37 13.87
N LEU A 95 -11.62 1.45 14.43
CA LEU A 95 -11.22 0.58 15.55
C LEU A 95 -10.60 -0.75 15.08
N LYS A 96 -10.39 -0.89 13.78
CA LYS A 96 -9.96 -2.12 13.11
C LYS A 96 -8.43 -2.15 12.99
N PRO A 97 -7.82 -3.35 12.95
CA PRO A 97 -6.42 -3.48 12.57
C PRO A 97 -6.16 -2.88 11.18
N TYR A 98 -4.91 -2.51 10.92
CA TYR A 98 -4.56 -1.74 9.73
C TYR A 98 -4.68 -2.53 8.43
N CYS A 99 -3.68 -3.32 8.03
CA CYS A 99 -3.63 -3.96 6.71
C CYS A 99 -3.28 -5.45 6.79
N VAL A 100 -3.63 -6.19 5.73
CA VAL A 100 -3.44 -7.65 5.70
C VAL A 100 -3.14 -8.18 4.29
N SER A 101 -2.22 -9.13 4.22
CA SER A 101 -2.06 -10.10 3.15
C SER A 101 -2.52 -11.45 3.69
N VAL A 102 -3.63 -11.99 3.17
CA VAL A 102 -4.22 -13.24 3.69
C VAL A 102 -3.73 -14.46 2.94
N THR A 103 -3.71 -15.63 3.61
CA THR A 103 -3.72 -16.90 2.87
C THR A 103 -5.13 -17.23 2.41
N LEU A 104 -5.28 -17.69 1.18
CA LEU A 104 -6.55 -18.16 0.61
C LEU A 104 -6.83 -19.63 0.97
N TYR A 105 -5.94 -20.31 1.68
CA TYR A 105 -6.11 -21.74 1.97
C TYR A 105 -7.39 -22.08 2.78
N PRO A 106 -7.78 -21.32 3.83
CA PRO A 106 -9.06 -21.56 4.52
C PRO A 106 -10.27 -21.45 3.58
N PHE A 107 -10.22 -20.54 2.61
CA PHE A 107 -11.28 -20.37 1.62
C PHE A 107 -11.49 -21.61 0.74
N LEU A 108 -10.43 -22.38 0.46
CA LEU A 108 -10.54 -23.64 -0.29
C LEU A 108 -11.25 -24.77 0.49
N HIS A 109 -11.29 -24.69 1.82
CA HIS A 109 -11.91 -25.71 2.68
C HIS A 109 -13.29 -25.31 3.17
N ASP A 110 -13.44 -24.07 3.60
CA ASP A 110 -14.63 -23.59 4.31
C ASP A 110 -15.45 -22.59 3.49
N GLY A 111 -14.93 -22.10 2.36
CA GLY A 111 -15.55 -20.98 1.65
C GLY A 111 -15.63 -19.76 2.56
N LEU A 112 -16.84 -19.23 2.78
CA LEU A 112 -17.12 -18.10 3.67
C LEU A 112 -17.85 -18.53 4.96
N THR A 113 -18.06 -19.82 5.21
CA THR A 113 -18.87 -20.26 6.36
C THR A 113 -18.27 -19.86 7.71
N LYS A 114 -16.94 -19.76 7.80
CA LYS A 114 -16.25 -19.28 9.00
C LYS A 114 -16.26 -17.76 9.16
N LEU A 115 -16.70 -17.01 8.15
CA LEU A 115 -16.89 -15.55 8.20
C LEU A 115 -18.38 -15.16 8.36
N GLY A 116 -19.25 -16.12 8.70
CA GLY A 116 -20.69 -15.89 8.85
C GLY A 116 -21.49 -15.92 7.56
N GLY A 117 -20.86 -16.26 6.42
CA GLY A 117 -21.57 -16.48 5.15
C GLY A 117 -22.10 -17.91 5.01
N GLU A 118 -22.85 -18.18 3.93
CA GLU A 118 -23.36 -19.53 3.63
C GLU A 118 -22.57 -20.26 2.52
N SER A 119 -21.73 -19.54 1.78
CA SER A 119 -20.95 -20.10 0.67
C SER A 119 -19.94 -21.12 1.18
N ARG A 120 -20.06 -22.37 0.73
CA ARG A 120 -19.10 -23.45 0.98
C ARG A 120 -17.89 -23.32 0.05
N ALA A 121 -16.88 -24.17 0.26
CA ALA A 121 -15.70 -24.26 -0.59
C ALA A 121 -16.05 -24.28 -2.09
N PRO A 122 -15.37 -23.46 -2.91
CA PRO A 122 -15.58 -23.43 -4.35
C PRO A 122 -15.15 -24.76 -4.98
N LYS A 123 -15.89 -25.20 -6.01
CA LYS A 123 -15.62 -26.48 -6.72
C LYS A 123 -15.22 -26.28 -8.17
N HIS A 124 -15.66 -25.17 -8.75
CA HIS A 124 -15.49 -24.76 -10.14
C HIS A 124 -14.98 -23.32 -10.20
N LEU A 125 -14.35 -22.94 -11.31
CA LEU A 125 -13.76 -21.62 -11.52
C LEU A 125 -14.79 -20.50 -11.34
N GLU A 126 -16.02 -20.67 -11.85
CA GLU A 126 -17.07 -19.67 -11.68
C GLU A 126 -17.44 -19.47 -10.20
N SER A 127 -17.57 -20.56 -9.44
CA SER A 127 -17.86 -20.51 -8.01
C SER A 127 -16.69 -19.94 -7.20
N PHE A 128 -15.45 -20.18 -7.64
CA PHE A 128 -14.24 -19.56 -7.08
C PHE A 128 -14.28 -18.06 -7.30
N CYS A 129 -14.44 -17.58 -8.54
CA CYS A 129 -14.49 -16.16 -8.85
C CYS A 129 -15.61 -15.43 -8.10
N GLY A 130 -16.83 -15.97 -8.13
CA GLY A 130 -17.97 -15.36 -7.45
C GLY A 130 -17.80 -15.29 -5.92
N SER A 131 -17.35 -16.38 -5.30
CA SER A 131 -17.15 -16.42 -3.85
C SER A 131 -15.91 -15.63 -3.41
N PHE A 132 -14.88 -15.55 -4.26
CA PHE A 132 -13.68 -14.75 -4.01
C PHE A 132 -13.98 -13.25 -3.93
N ILE A 133 -14.85 -12.73 -4.80
CA ILE A 133 -15.32 -11.33 -4.71
C ILE A 133 -15.92 -11.06 -3.33
N ASN A 134 -16.82 -11.93 -2.88
CA ASN A 134 -17.45 -11.80 -1.56
C ASN A 134 -16.43 -11.93 -0.41
N LEU A 135 -15.44 -12.82 -0.55
CA LEU A 135 -14.36 -12.97 0.42
C LEU A 135 -13.55 -11.68 0.57
N VAL A 136 -13.14 -11.07 -0.53
CA VAL A 136 -12.35 -9.83 -0.52
C VAL A 136 -13.13 -8.69 0.13
N PHE A 137 -14.43 -8.56 -0.15
CA PHE A 137 -15.29 -7.58 0.54
C PHE A 137 -15.43 -7.89 2.05
N ALA A 138 -15.66 -9.15 2.42
CA ALA A 138 -15.82 -9.56 3.81
C ALA A 138 -14.55 -9.31 4.65
N ILE A 139 -13.37 -9.55 4.07
CA ILE A 139 -12.08 -9.24 4.72
C ILE A 139 -11.87 -7.73 4.76
N SER A 140 -12.05 -7.02 3.65
CA SER A 140 -11.85 -5.56 3.60
C SER A 140 -12.71 -4.81 4.61
N ALA A 141 -13.93 -5.28 4.88
CA ALA A 141 -14.81 -4.68 5.86
C ALA A 141 -14.24 -4.71 7.29
N GLN A 142 -13.26 -5.57 7.59
CA GLN A 142 -12.72 -5.83 8.93
C GLN A 142 -11.31 -5.27 9.17
N PHE A 143 -10.68 -4.70 8.15
CA PHE A 143 -9.41 -3.99 8.25
C PHE A 143 -9.61 -2.49 7.97
N ALA A 144 -8.61 -1.64 8.15
CA ALA A 144 -8.66 -0.21 7.82
C ALA A 144 -7.93 0.18 6.52
N GLY A 145 -6.93 -0.61 6.09
CA GLY A 145 -6.09 -0.39 4.92
C GLY A 145 -6.11 -1.55 3.91
N ALA A 146 -4.91 -1.85 3.38
CA ALA A 146 -4.53 -2.92 2.45
C ALA A 146 -5.28 -4.26 2.58
N VAL A 147 -5.82 -4.84 1.50
CA VAL A 147 -6.09 -6.29 1.41
C VAL A 147 -5.32 -6.91 0.24
N ALA A 148 -4.33 -7.76 0.54
CA ALA A 148 -3.59 -8.50 -0.47
C ALA A 148 -4.01 -9.98 -0.51
N THR A 149 -4.16 -10.51 -1.72
CA THR A 149 -4.44 -11.94 -1.96
C THR A 149 -3.43 -12.46 -2.98
N VAL A 150 -2.18 -12.58 -2.54
CA VAL A 150 -1.05 -12.87 -3.43
C VAL A 150 -1.13 -14.25 -4.09
N GLU A 151 -1.98 -15.15 -3.57
CA GLU A 151 -2.25 -16.48 -4.11
C GLU A 151 -3.33 -16.52 -5.22
N PHE A 152 -3.95 -15.37 -5.56
CA PHE A 152 -5.14 -15.31 -6.43
C PHE A 152 -4.96 -16.01 -7.78
N LEU A 153 -3.91 -15.68 -8.54
CA LEU A 153 -3.69 -16.25 -9.88
C LEU A 153 -3.34 -17.74 -9.83
N ASN A 154 -2.60 -18.18 -8.82
CA ASN A 154 -2.29 -19.60 -8.62
C ASN A 154 -3.58 -20.42 -8.35
N TYR A 155 -4.50 -19.87 -7.54
CA TYR A 155 -5.75 -20.56 -7.22
C TYR A 155 -6.74 -20.49 -8.41
N PHE A 156 -6.74 -19.38 -9.14
CA PHE A 156 -7.49 -19.25 -10.39
C PHE A 156 -7.03 -20.32 -11.40
N ASP A 157 -5.71 -20.47 -11.61
CA ASP A 157 -5.14 -21.49 -12.49
C ASP A 157 -5.57 -22.91 -12.10
N TYR A 158 -5.54 -23.24 -10.80
CA TYR A 158 -6.00 -24.54 -10.31
C TYR A 158 -7.44 -24.85 -10.72
N PHE A 159 -8.38 -23.93 -10.49
CA PHE A 159 -9.78 -24.15 -10.87
C PHE A 159 -9.97 -24.13 -12.40
N ALA A 160 -9.21 -23.33 -13.14
CA ALA A 160 -9.26 -23.30 -14.59
C ALA A 160 -8.81 -24.62 -15.20
N ARG A 161 -7.69 -25.19 -14.75
CA ARG A 161 -7.22 -26.52 -15.18
C ARG A 161 -8.20 -27.62 -14.79
N LYS A 162 -8.79 -27.53 -13.60
CA LYS A 162 -9.77 -28.51 -13.13
C LYS A 162 -11.02 -28.57 -14.00
N ASP A 163 -11.52 -27.41 -14.44
CA ASP A 163 -12.75 -27.34 -15.24
C ASP A 163 -12.49 -27.52 -16.75
N TYR A 164 -11.33 -27.07 -17.26
CA TYR A 164 -11.09 -26.94 -18.71
C TYR A 164 -9.80 -27.64 -19.21
N GLY A 165 -9.00 -28.24 -18.33
CA GLY A 165 -7.72 -28.88 -18.66
C GLY A 165 -6.55 -27.90 -18.79
N ASP A 166 -5.33 -28.41 -18.95
CA ASP A 166 -4.08 -27.61 -18.92
C ASP A 166 -3.95 -26.58 -20.07
N ASN A 167 -4.73 -26.78 -21.14
CA ASN A 167 -4.76 -25.95 -22.35
C ASN A 167 -5.94 -24.95 -22.33
N TYR A 168 -6.43 -24.59 -21.15
CA TYR A 168 -7.61 -23.74 -20.99
C TYR A 168 -7.44 -22.34 -21.61
N LEU A 169 -6.21 -21.81 -21.68
CA LEU A 169 -5.95 -20.52 -22.33
C LEU A 169 -6.07 -20.62 -23.86
N GLU A 170 -5.74 -21.75 -24.48
CA GLU A 170 -5.92 -21.93 -25.92
C GLU A 170 -7.38 -22.25 -26.27
N THR A 171 -8.03 -23.06 -25.44
CA THR A 171 -9.36 -23.60 -25.72
C THR A 171 -10.50 -22.72 -25.20
N HIS A 172 -10.26 -21.92 -24.16
CA HIS A 172 -11.28 -21.16 -23.42
C HIS A 172 -10.83 -19.73 -23.07
N SER A 173 -9.85 -19.14 -23.76
CA SER A 173 -9.31 -17.77 -23.51
C SER A 173 -10.39 -16.72 -23.24
N GLN A 174 -11.43 -16.66 -24.07
CA GLN A 174 -12.50 -15.68 -23.90
C GLN A 174 -13.27 -15.86 -22.58
N LYS A 175 -13.49 -17.11 -22.17
CA LYS A 175 -14.15 -17.42 -20.90
C LYS A 175 -13.29 -16.99 -19.72
N ILE A 176 -11.97 -17.23 -19.81
CA ILE A 176 -10.99 -16.81 -18.81
C ILE A 176 -10.93 -15.29 -18.68
N ALA A 177 -10.84 -14.58 -19.80
CA ALA A 177 -10.89 -13.12 -19.84
C ALA A 177 -12.17 -12.59 -19.18
N ASN A 178 -13.33 -13.18 -19.48
CA ASN A 178 -14.61 -12.76 -18.89
C ASN A 178 -14.66 -13.00 -17.38
N LEU A 179 -14.05 -14.08 -16.87
CA LEU A 179 -14.01 -14.38 -15.44
C LEU A 179 -13.04 -13.46 -14.68
N LEU A 180 -11.88 -13.16 -15.26
CA LEU A 180 -10.96 -12.14 -14.75
C LEU A 180 -11.64 -10.76 -14.77
N GLN A 181 -12.32 -10.40 -15.86
CA GLN A 181 -13.11 -9.18 -15.99
C GLN A 181 -14.14 -9.07 -14.88
N HIS A 182 -14.91 -10.14 -14.64
CA HIS A 182 -15.94 -10.15 -13.60
C HIS A 182 -15.34 -9.86 -12.21
N VAL A 183 -14.23 -10.50 -11.84
CA VAL A 183 -13.56 -10.25 -10.55
C VAL A 183 -13.03 -8.83 -10.46
N VAL A 184 -12.24 -8.40 -11.46
CA VAL A 184 -11.58 -7.09 -11.47
C VAL A 184 -12.61 -5.96 -11.43
N TYR A 185 -13.63 -5.97 -12.28
CA TYR A 185 -14.63 -4.91 -12.30
C TYR A 185 -15.47 -4.89 -11.02
N SER A 186 -15.83 -6.06 -10.46
CA SER A 186 -16.64 -6.14 -9.24
C SER A 186 -15.91 -5.54 -8.04
N ILE A 187 -14.62 -5.83 -7.87
CA ILE A 187 -13.82 -5.30 -6.75
C ILE A 187 -13.53 -3.80 -6.92
N ASN A 188 -13.50 -3.31 -8.17
CA ASN A 188 -13.46 -1.86 -8.44
C ASN A 188 -14.80 -1.16 -8.20
N GLN A 189 -15.91 -1.87 -7.95
CA GLN A 189 -17.16 -1.21 -7.58
C GLN A 189 -17.15 -0.82 -6.10
N PRO A 190 -17.48 0.43 -5.74
CA PRO A 190 -17.43 0.93 -4.37
C PRO A 190 -18.53 0.39 -3.45
N ALA A 191 -19.41 -0.48 -3.94
CA ALA A 191 -20.72 -0.75 -3.37
C ALA A 191 -20.72 -1.37 -1.96
N ALA A 192 -19.65 -2.07 -1.55
CA ALA A 192 -19.66 -2.89 -0.34
C ALA A 192 -18.51 -2.59 0.66
N ALA A 193 -17.59 -1.67 0.36
CA ALA A 193 -16.45 -1.39 1.23
C ALA A 193 -16.46 0.05 1.78
N ARG A 194 -16.13 0.15 3.08
CA ARG A 194 -15.73 1.35 3.85
C ARG A 194 -16.24 2.70 3.31
N GLY A 195 -17.51 3.00 3.50
CA GLY A 195 -18.05 4.32 3.16
C GLY A 195 -18.07 4.63 1.66
N TYR A 196 -18.37 3.62 0.83
CA TYR A 196 -18.46 3.73 -0.63
C TYR A 196 -17.09 3.86 -1.33
N GLN A 197 -16.10 3.14 -0.82
CA GLN A 197 -14.77 3.00 -1.42
C GLN A 197 -14.67 1.64 -2.13
N SER A 198 -13.93 1.58 -3.24
CA SER A 198 -13.52 0.29 -3.81
C SER A 198 -12.50 -0.37 -2.89
N VAL A 199 -12.45 -1.70 -2.85
CA VAL A 199 -11.48 -2.39 -1.98
C VAL A 199 -10.07 -2.11 -2.48
N PHE A 200 -9.17 -1.64 -1.60
CA PHE A 200 -7.75 -1.54 -1.91
C PHE A 200 -7.14 -2.93 -1.98
N TRP A 201 -7.28 -3.54 -3.15
CA TRP A 201 -6.93 -4.92 -3.43
C TRP A 201 -5.57 -5.02 -4.13
N ASN A 202 -4.71 -5.91 -3.64
CA ASN A 202 -3.39 -6.19 -4.18
C ASN A 202 -3.24 -7.65 -4.60
N ILE A 203 -2.53 -7.88 -5.71
CA ILE A 203 -2.09 -9.19 -6.15
C ILE A 203 -0.61 -9.15 -6.55
N SER A 204 -0.01 -10.34 -6.63
CA SER A 204 1.36 -10.50 -7.09
C SER A 204 1.44 -11.39 -8.32
N VAL A 205 2.44 -11.12 -9.16
CA VAL A 205 2.95 -12.04 -10.18
C VAL A 205 4.40 -12.36 -9.86
N TYR A 206 4.83 -13.59 -10.12
CA TYR A 206 6.12 -14.09 -9.67
C TYR A 206 6.96 -14.57 -10.84
N ASP A 207 8.28 -14.41 -10.75
CA ASP A 207 9.20 -15.22 -11.54
C ASP A 207 9.20 -16.68 -11.09
N GLN A 208 9.87 -17.55 -11.85
CA GLN A 208 9.92 -18.97 -11.52
C GLN A 208 10.50 -19.22 -10.13
N TYR A 209 11.55 -18.50 -9.76
CA TYR A 209 12.31 -18.78 -8.56
C TYR A 209 11.57 -18.36 -7.28
N TYR A 210 10.89 -17.21 -7.29
CA TYR A 210 9.97 -16.82 -6.24
C TYR A 210 8.79 -17.78 -6.14
N PHE A 211 8.22 -18.15 -7.29
CA PHE A 211 7.11 -19.11 -7.30
C PHE A 211 7.51 -20.43 -6.66
N ASP A 212 8.68 -20.97 -7.02
CA ASP A 212 9.20 -22.23 -6.47
C ASP A 212 9.46 -22.11 -4.96
N ALA A 213 10.00 -20.97 -4.50
CA ALA A 213 10.23 -20.73 -3.07
C ALA A 213 8.93 -20.65 -2.27
N MET A 214 7.90 -19.99 -2.80
CA MET A 214 6.61 -19.80 -2.11
C MET A 214 5.69 -21.01 -2.22
N PHE A 215 5.66 -21.68 -3.37
CA PHE A 215 4.65 -22.68 -3.73
C PHE A 215 5.21 -24.07 -4.05
N GLY A 216 6.53 -24.28 -4.06
CA GLY A 216 7.14 -25.57 -4.45
C GLY A 216 6.75 -26.76 -3.56
N ASN A 217 6.43 -26.49 -2.29
CA ASN A 217 5.93 -27.48 -1.33
C ASN A 217 4.42 -27.37 -1.06
N PHE A 218 3.72 -26.46 -1.76
CA PHE A 218 2.30 -26.27 -1.58
C PHE A 218 1.50 -27.36 -2.31
N VAL A 219 0.38 -27.77 -1.71
CA VAL A 219 -0.61 -28.67 -2.32
C VAL A 219 -2.02 -28.14 -2.11
N PHE A 220 -2.86 -28.31 -3.12
CA PHE A 220 -4.30 -28.04 -3.03
C PHE A 220 -5.00 -29.11 -2.18
N PRO A 221 -6.27 -28.91 -1.77
CA PRO A 221 -7.02 -29.87 -0.96
C PRO A 221 -7.14 -31.29 -1.58
N ASP A 222 -6.98 -31.43 -2.89
CA ASP A 222 -6.97 -32.71 -3.59
C ASP A 222 -5.55 -33.30 -3.78
N PHE A 223 -4.56 -32.77 -3.07
CA PHE A 223 -3.14 -33.16 -3.13
C PHE A 223 -2.45 -32.91 -4.46
N THR A 224 -3.09 -32.20 -5.40
CA THR A 224 -2.40 -31.73 -6.61
C THR A 224 -1.46 -30.57 -6.29
N LYS A 225 -0.40 -30.43 -7.09
CA LYS A 225 0.55 -29.33 -6.97
C LYS A 225 0.22 -28.21 -7.98
N PRO A 226 0.61 -26.95 -7.68
CA PRO A 226 0.66 -25.90 -8.68
C PRO A 226 1.52 -26.29 -9.89
N SER A 227 1.13 -25.83 -11.08
CA SER A 227 1.90 -25.98 -12.31
C SER A 227 2.51 -24.64 -12.67
N TRP A 228 3.83 -24.49 -12.48
CA TRP A 228 4.53 -23.24 -12.84
C TRP A 228 4.28 -22.88 -14.31
N GLU A 229 4.38 -23.84 -15.22
CA GLU A 229 4.20 -23.60 -16.65
C GLU A 229 2.81 -23.01 -16.97
N SER A 230 1.77 -23.53 -16.32
CA SER A 230 0.40 -23.03 -16.50
C SER A 230 0.19 -21.66 -15.85
N VAL A 231 0.70 -21.47 -14.63
CA VAL A 231 0.63 -20.20 -13.90
C VAL A 231 1.38 -19.10 -14.65
N ALA A 232 2.59 -19.37 -15.15
CA ALA A 232 3.37 -18.43 -15.94
C ALA A 232 2.59 -17.94 -17.17
N ARG A 233 1.97 -18.87 -17.93
CA ARG A 233 1.09 -18.50 -19.06
C ARG A 233 -0.10 -17.64 -18.62
N LEU A 234 -0.71 -17.95 -17.46
CA LEU A 234 -1.82 -17.15 -16.93
C LEU A 234 -1.38 -15.76 -16.48
N GLN A 235 -0.22 -15.63 -15.83
CA GLN A 235 0.34 -14.34 -15.43
C GLN A 235 0.60 -13.45 -16.65
N ASP A 236 1.23 -14.01 -17.70
CA ASP A 236 1.45 -13.30 -18.96
C ASP A 236 0.13 -12.88 -19.59
N PHE A 237 -0.83 -13.81 -19.70
CA PHE A 237 -2.16 -13.53 -20.23
C PHE A 237 -2.85 -12.41 -19.43
N PHE A 238 -2.81 -12.48 -18.09
CA PHE A 238 -3.41 -11.49 -17.20
C PHE A 238 -2.79 -10.11 -17.39
N LEU A 239 -1.45 -10.01 -17.44
CA LEU A 239 -0.77 -8.72 -17.60
C LEU A 239 -1.16 -8.06 -18.92
N THR A 240 -1.09 -8.80 -20.05
CA THR A 240 -1.47 -8.28 -21.36
C THR A 240 -2.95 -7.91 -21.40
N TRP A 241 -3.85 -8.81 -20.95
CA TRP A 241 -5.29 -8.57 -20.92
C TRP A 241 -5.64 -7.36 -20.04
N PHE A 242 -5.08 -7.26 -18.84
CA PHE A 242 -5.37 -6.18 -17.91
C PHE A 242 -4.87 -4.84 -18.45
N ASN A 243 -3.72 -4.85 -19.13
CA ASN A 243 -3.20 -3.68 -19.83
C ASN A 243 -4.18 -3.21 -20.92
N GLU A 244 -4.70 -4.11 -21.75
CA GLU A 244 -5.69 -3.79 -22.77
C GLU A 244 -7.01 -3.32 -22.16
N GLU A 245 -7.48 -3.98 -21.10
CA GLU A 245 -8.71 -3.62 -20.41
C GLU A 245 -8.63 -2.22 -19.81
N ARG A 246 -7.43 -1.78 -19.40
CA ARG A 246 -7.14 -0.42 -18.93
C ARG A 246 -7.28 0.69 -19.98
N THR A 247 -7.47 0.33 -21.26
CA THR A 247 -7.86 1.29 -22.32
C THR A 247 -9.38 1.55 -22.35
N LYS A 248 -10.18 0.72 -21.67
CA LYS A 248 -11.64 0.84 -21.57
C LYS A 248 -12.06 1.51 -20.26
N ALA A 249 -11.34 1.24 -19.17
CA ALA A 249 -11.56 1.84 -17.86
C ALA A 249 -10.24 1.90 -17.08
N VAL A 250 -10.03 2.91 -16.24
CA VAL A 250 -8.74 3.09 -15.52
C VAL A 250 -8.36 1.88 -14.65
N LEU A 251 -9.35 1.22 -14.04
CA LEU A 251 -9.20 0.04 -13.17
C LEU A 251 -8.05 0.21 -12.16
N THR A 252 -8.34 0.98 -11.12
CA THR A 252 -7.41 1.28 -10.02
C THR A 252 -6.90 0.01 -9.34
N PHE A 253 -7.76 -0.99 -9.18
CA PHE A 253 -7.45 -2.27 -8.55
C PHE A 253 -7.54 -3.45 -9.55
N PRO A 254 -6.84 -4.57 -9.31
CA PRO A 254 -5.83 -4.72 -8.26
C PRO A 254 -4.61 -3.83 -8.54
N VAL A 255 -3.95 -3.40 -7.46
CA VAL A 255 -2.56 -2.99 -7.57
C VAL A 255 -1.74 -4.27 -7.74
N VAL A 256 -0.94 -4.30 -8.81
CA VAL A 256 -0.13 -5.46 -9.19
C VAL A 256 1.31 -5.20 -8.80
N THR A 257 1.94 -6.17 -8.13
CA THR A 257 3.38 -6.19 -7.88
C THR A 257 4.00 -7.39 -8.59
N ALA A 258 5.03 -7.16 -9.40
CA ALA A 258 5.83 -8.21 -10.01
C ALA A 258 7.09 -8.47 -9.20
N ALA A 259 7.19 -9.65 -8.58
CA ALA A 259 8.31 -10.04 -7.73
C ALA A 259 9.32 -10.90 -8.51
N MET A 260 10.59 -10.47 -8.51
CA MET A 260 11.68 -11.14 -9.23
C MET A 260 12.91 -11.29 -8.36
N LEU A 261 13.51 -12.49 -8.35
CA LEU A 261 14.77 -12.69 -7.65
C LEU A 261 15.90 -12.06 -8.46
N THR A 262 16.86 -11.48 -7.75
CA THR A 262 18.08 -10.93 -8.36
C THR A 262 19.30 -11.74 -7.96
N GLU A 263 20.25 -11.87 -8.87
CA GLU A 263 21.54 -12.53 -8.63
C GLU A 263 22.62 -11.74 -9.40
N ASN A 264 23.72 -11.40 -8.73
CA ASN A 264 24.84 -10.64 -9.32
C ASN A 264 24.42 -9.32 -10.01
N GLY A 265 23.49 -8.57 -9.39
CA GLY A 265 23.03 -7.27 -9.90
C GLY A 265 22.16 -7.36 -11.16
N GLN A 266 21.47 -8.48 -11.39
CA GLN A 266 20.53 -8.68 -12.49
C GLN A 266 19.35 -9.53 -12.04
N CYS A 267 18.19 -9.41 -12.70
CA CYS A 267 17.09 -10.37 -12.50
C CYS A 267 17.53 -11.78 -12.92
N LYS A 268 17.28 -12.77 -12.04
CA LYS A 268 17.65 -14.17 -12.24
C LYS A 268 16.85 -14.80 -13.37
N ASP A 269 15.55 -14.54 -13.43
CA ASP A 269 14.70 -14.90 -14.55
C ASP A 269 14.72 -13.82 -15.64
N ARG A 270 15.62 -13.99 -16.62
CA ARG A 270 15.75 -13.06 -17.75
C ARG A 270 14.56 -13.11 -18.70
N ASN A 271 13.85 -14.23 -18.78
CA ASN A 271 12.69 -14.35 -19.66
C ASN A 271 11.51 -13.57 -19.06
N PHE A 272 11.24 -13.77 -17.77
CA PHE A 272 10.18 -13.05 -17.07
C PHE A 272 10.46 -11.55 -17.02
N SER A 273 11.69 -11.13 -16.69
CA SER A 273 12.04 -9.70 -16.74
C SER A 273 11.89 -9.10 -18.15
N ALA A 274 12.25 -9.82 -19.21
CA ALA A 274 12.03 -9.34 -20.58
C ALA A 274 10.53 -9.20 -20.93
N GLN A 275 9.67 -10.10 -20.42
CA GLN A 275 8.21 -10.02 -20.57
C GLN A 275 7.65 -8.80 -19.83
N LEU A 276 8.04 -8.57 -18.59
CA LEU A 276 7.63 -7.38 -17.84
C LEU A 276 8.10 -6.08 -18.50
N ALA A 277 9.33 -6.05 -19.02
CA ALA A 277 9.85 -4.90 -19.76
C ALA A 277 9.03 -4.60 -21.02
N LYS A 278 8.55 -5.66 -21.72
CA LYS A 278 7.64 -5.52 -22.86
C LYS A 278 6.29 -4.94 -22.43
N GLU A 279 5.74 -5.42 -21.32
CA GLU A 279 4.47 -4.91 -20.78
C GLU A 279 4.57 -3.43 -20.37
N LEU A 280 5.63 -3.02 -19.67
CA LEU A 280 5.86 -1.61 -19.34
C LEU A 280 6.04 -0.75 -20.59
N ALA A 281 6.77 -1.23 -21.61
CA ALA A 281 6.90 -0.54 -22.91
C ALA A 281 5.56 -0.38 -23.64
N ALA A 282 4.60 -1.28 -23.40
CA ALA A 282 3.22 -1.18 -23.88
C ALA A 282 2.31 -0.32 -22.97
N GLY A 283 2.90 0.44 -22.03
CA GLY A 283 2.19 1.34 -21.13
C GLY A 283 1.47 0.64 -19.97
N ASN A 284 1.81 -0.62 -19.67
CA ASN A 284 1.30 -1.29 -18.47
C ASN A 284 1.84 -0.60 -17.20
N SER A 285 1.12 -0.73 -16.09
CA SER A 285 1.49 -0.09 -14.83
C SER A 285 1.32 -1.05 -13.65
N PHE A 286 2.46 -1.40 -13.06
CA PHE A 286 2.60 -2.25 -11.88
C PHE A 286 3.86 -1.84 -11.11
N PHE A 287 3.98 -2.30 -9.86
CA PHE A 287 5.22 -2.21 -9.11
C PHE A 287 6.14 -3.37 -9.47
N ILE A 288 7.44 -3.13 -9.33
CA ILE A 288 8.49 -4.14 -9.36
C ILE A 288 9.00 -4.31 -7.93
N TYR A 289 9.09 -5.56 -7.50
CA TYR A 289 9.80 -5.96 -6.29
C TYR A 289 11.01 -6.83 -6.65
N LEU A 290 12.19 -6.38 -6.26
CA LEU A 290 13.46 -7.09 -6.43
C LEU A 290 14.01 -7.47 -5.06
N SER A 291 14.48 -8.71 -4.94
CA SER A 291 15.33 -9.09 -3.81
C SER A 291 16.24 -10.25 -4.21
N ASP A 292 17.39 -10.33 -3.57
CA ASP A 292 18.35 -11.42 -3.68
C ASP A 292 17.98 -12.64 -2.81
N ASN A 293 16.97 -12.50 -1.94
CA ASN A 293 16.51 -13.53 -1.03
C ASN A 293 15.00 -13.81 -1.20
N PRO A 294 14.59 -15.05 -1.52
CA PRO A 294 13.18 -15.41 -1.62
C PRO A 294 12.41 -15.29 -0.30
N ASP A 295 13.07 -15.39 0.85
CA ASP A 295 12.43 -15.39 2.18
C ASP A 295 11.73 -14.07 2.49
N SER A 296 12.14 -12.98 1.84
CA SER A 296 11.56 -11.63 1.97
C SER A 296 10.03 -11.59 1.78
N LEU A 297 9.52 -12.39 0.84
CA LEU A 297 8.07 -12.60 0.61
C LEU A 297 7.62 -14.04 0.90
N ALA A 298 8.54 -15.00 1.03
CA ALA A 298 8.20 -16.40 1.27
C ALA A 298 8.01 -16.76 2.74
N SER A 299 8.24 -15.83 3.69
CA SER A 299 8.14 -16.02 5.15
C SER A 299 6.72 -16.30 5.66
N CYS A 300 6.14 -17.39 5.19
CA CYS A 300 4.98 -18.04 5.75
C CYS A 300 5.49 -19.30 6.44
N CYS A 301 5.40 -19.35 7.78
CA CYS A 301 5.78 -20.50 8.59
C CYS A 301 4.96 -21.75 8.19
N ARG A 302 5.40 -22.45 7.15
CA ARG A 302 4.84 -23.74 6.74
C ARG A 302 5.83 -24.89 6.77
N LEU A 303 7.12 -24.70 7.11
CA LEU A 303 8.08 -25.78 7.51
C LEU A 303 9.56 -25.33 7.68
N ARG A 304 9.89 -24.26 8.44
CA ARG A 304 11.29 -24.00 8.81
C ARG A 304 11.44 -23.55 10.26
N ASN A 305 12.38 -24.18 10.96
CA ASN A 305 12.70 -24.01 12.39
C ASN A 305 13.89 -23.05 12.59
N GLU A 306 14.14 -22.15 11.64
CA GLU A 306 15.25 -21.22 11.72
C GLU A 306 14.74 -19.78 11.85
N ILE A 307 15.45 -19.04 12.69
CA ILE A 307 15.20 -17.67 13.11
C ILE A 307 15.31 -16.77 11.88
N ASP A 308 14.19 -16.25 11.38
CA ASP A 308 14.16 -15.40 10.18
C ASP A 308 14.27 -13.91 10.53
N ASP A 309 15.41 -13.32 10.21
CA ASP A 309 15.74 -11.90 10.44
C ASP A 309 15.40 -11.02 9.19
N HIS A 310 14.70 -11.57 8.19
CA HIS A 310 14.48 -10.93 6.86
C HIS A 310 13.03 -11.02 6.33
N THR A 311 12.02 -10.76 7.16
CA THR A 311 10.61 -10.72 6.72
C THR A 311 10.20 -9.31 6.28
N PHE A 312 9.72 -9.12 5.04
CA PHE A 312 9.30 -7.80 4.49
C PHE A 312 7.76 -7.67 4.40
N SER A 313 7.22 -6.53 4.86
CA SER A 313 5.79 -6.20 4.74
C SER A 313 5.61 -4.70 4.55
N TYR A 314 5.08 -4.29 3.39
CA TYR A 314 4.89 -2.90 2.99
C TYR A 314 3.41 -2.55 2.78
N THR A 315 3.00 -1.34 3.19
CA THR A 315 1.60 -0.89 3.17
C THR A 315 1.00 -0.84 1.77
N LEU A 316 1.83 -0.64 0.73
CA LEU A 316 1.38 -0.65 -0.67
C LEU A 316 1.17 -2.06 -1.26
N GLY A 317 1.23 -3.11 -0.42
CA GLY A 317 0.81 -4.46 -0.80
C GLY A 317 1.91 -5.41 -1.22
N ALA A 318 3.18 -5.00 -1.14
CA ALA A 318 4.33 -5.91 -1.24
C ALA A 318 4.57 -6.57 0.12
N GLY A 319 4.13 -7.82 0.27
CA GLY A 319 4.33 -8.61 1.48
C GLY A 319 4.12 -10.10 1.21
N GLY A 320 4.61 -10.93 2.11
CA GLY A 320 4.47 -12.39 2.00
C GLY A 320 3.04 -12.91 2.19
N VAL A 321 2.88 -14.24 2.12
CA VAL A 321 1.57 -14.88 2.42
C VAL A 321 1.31 -14.80 3.93
N ALA A 322 0.12 -14.34 4.32
CA ALA A 322 -0.30 -14.25 5.71
C ALA A 322 0.59 -13.30 6.56
N THR A 323 0.74 -12.04 6.15
CA THR A 323 1.42 -10.97 6.91
C THR A 323 0.64 -9.64 6.84
N GLY A 324 1.17 -8.55 7.40
CA GLY A 324 0.57 -7.21 7.36
C GLY A 324 1.01 -6.37 8.54
N SER A 325 0.26 -5.32 8.85
CA SER A 325 0.49 -4.49 10.03
C SER A 325 -0.81 -4.31 10.81
N ILE A 326 -0.70 -4.37 12.14
CA ILE A 326 -1.83 -4.14 13.05
C ILE A 326 -2.06 -2.64 13.19
N ASN A 327 -0.99 -1.85 13.25
CA ASN A 327 -1.04 -0.41 13.49
C ASN A 327 0.22 0.28 12.98
N VAL A 328 0.07 1.52 12.52
CA VAL A 328 1.16 2.41 12.11
C VAL A 328 1.08 3.71 12.89
N ILE A 329 2.19 4.09 13.55
CA ILE A 329 2.36 5.43 14.17
C ILE A 329 3.57 6.06 13.52
N THR A 330 3.37 7.22 12.87
CA THR A 330 4.44 7.94 12.18
C THR A 330 5.03 9.04 13.03
N ILE A 331 6.35 9.12 13.04
CA ILE A 331 7.11 10.23 13.64
C ILE A 331 7.20 11.36 12.62
N ASN A 332 6.92 12.59 13.04
CA ASN A 332 7.26 13.79 12.27
C ASN A 332 8.75 14.11 12.46
N MET A 333 9.58 13.64 11.51
CA MET A 333 11.04 13.78 11.60
C MET A 333 11.50 15.25 11.58
N ASN A 334 10.78 16.12 10.88
CA ASN A 334 11.14 17.52 10.77
C ASN A 334 11.07 18.23 12.13
N ARG A 335 9.97 18.03 12.88
CA ARG A 335 9.86 18.52 14.26
C ARG A 335 10.91 17.89 15.17
N LEU A 336 11.07 16.57 15.11
CA LEU A 336 11.99 15.85 15.99
C LEU A 336 13.40 16.41 15.91
N GLU A 337 13.90 16.63 14.69
CA GLU A 337 15.25 17.16 14.45
C GLU A 337 15.36 18.64 14.85
N GLN A 338 14.38 19.48 14.53
CA GLN A 338 14.42 20.91 14.90
C GLN A 338 14.29 21.14 16.41
N ASP A 339 13.57 20.27 17.13
CA ASP A 339 13.47 20.31 18.59
C ASP A 339 14.72 19.73 19.28
N GLY A 340 15.60 19.03 18.55
CA GLY A 340 16.75 18.32 19.11
C GLY A 340 16.35 17.18 20.05
N ARG A 341 15.20 16.53 19.80
CA ARG A 341 14.70 15.41 20.62
C ARG A 341 15.48 14.13 20.32
N ASP A 342 15.65 13.30 21.35
CA ASP A 342 16.32 12.01 21.19
C ASP A 342 15.41 10.98 20.50
N LEU A 343 15.78 10.58 19.28
CA LEU A 343 15.00 9.66 18.45
C LEU A 343 14.74 8.32 19.14
N ALA A 344 15.74 7.76 19.83
CA ALA A 344 15.60 6.47 20.50
C ALA A 344 14.55 6.53 21.63
N THR A 345 14.51 7.63 22.39
CA THR A 345 13.52 7.87 23.43
C THR A 345 12.12 7.96 22.85
N GLU A 346 11.92 8.71 21.76
CA GLU A 346 10.59 8.86 21.14
C GLU A 346 10.09 7.55 20.51
N VAL A 347 10.98 6.80 19.85
CA VAL A 347 10.66 5.47 19.31
C VAL A 347 10.26 4.50 20.43
N ASN A 348 10.93 4.53 21.59
CA ASN A 348 10.58 3.68 22.72
C ASN A 348 9.17 3.95 23.27
N LYS A 349 8.74 5.23 23.31
CA LYS A 349 7.36 5.58 23.68
C LYS A 349 6.37 4.98 22.68
N ILE A 350 6.64 5.11 21.38
CA ILE A 350 5.77 4.58 20.32
C ILE A 350 5.66 3.05 20.41
N HIS A 351 6.74 2.33 20.69
CA HIS A 351 6.69 0.88 20.91
C HIS A 351 5.68 0.51 22.01
N ARG A 352 5.65 1.27 23.11
CA ARG A 352 4.70 1.05 24.21
C ARG A 352 3.27 1.35 23.80
N TYR A 353 3.03 2.45 23.06
CA TYR A 353 1.69 2.78 22.53
C TYR A 353 1.15 1.68 21.60
N GLN A 354 1.99 1.22 20.67
CA GLN A 354 1.62 0.18 19.72
C GLN A 354 1.43 -1.17 20.39
N TYR A 355 2.24 -1.49 21.41
CA TYR A 355 2.05 -2.70 22.21
C TYR A 355 0.70 -2.69 22.95
N ALA A 356 0.30 -1.53 23.49
CA ALA A 356 -1.04 -1.38 24.07
C ALA A 356 -2.14 -1.62 23.02
N TYR A 357 -2.01 -1.06 21.82
CA TYR A 357 -2.94 -1.33 20.73
C TYR A 357 -2.97 -2.82 20.32
N ARG A 358 -1.82 -3.50 20.28
CA ARG A 358 -1.73 -4.96 20.05
C ARG A 358 -2.51 -5.74 21.10
N LYS A 359 -2.43 -5.36 22.38
CA LYS A 359 -3.18 -6.00 23.47
C LYS A 359 -4.68 -5.75 23.37
N LEU A 360 -5.10 -4.57 22.92
CA LEU A 360 -6.51 -4.31 22.61
C LEU A 360 -7.03 -5.27 21.52
N MET A 361 -6.24 -5.52 20.46
CA MET A 361 -6.63 -6.48 19.42
C MET A 361 -6.69 -7.93 19.95
N GLU A 362 -5.84 -8.31 20.90
CA GLU A 362 -5.94 -9.62 21.59
C GLU A 362 -7.24 -9.74 22.38
N ASP A 363 -7.67 -8.67 23.05
CA ASP A 363 -8.94 -8.63 23.77
C ASP A 363 -10.13 -8.82 22.81
N TYR A 364 -10.10 -8.16 21.64
CA TYR A 364 -11.10 -8.35 20.59
C TYR A 364 -11.09 -9.77 20.01
N LEU A 365 -9.91 -10.35 19.77
CA LEU A 365 -9.79 -11.73 19.32
C LEU A 365 -10.40 -12.69 20.35
N LYS A 366 -10.04 -12.54 21.62
CA LYS A 366 -10.55 -13.37 22.73
C LYS A 366 -12.07 -13.24 22.90
N ALA A 367 -12.64 -12.09 22.56
CA ALA A 367 -14.08 -11.85 22.55
C ALA A 367 -14.80 -12.40 21.29
N GLY A 368 -14.08 -12.97 20.33
CA GLY A 368 -14.65 -13.49 19.07
C GLY A 368 -15.08 -12.40 18.09
N MET A 369 -14.47 -11.21 18.16
CA MET A 369 -14.80 -10.07 17.30
C MET A 369 -13.96 -9.97 16.03
N LEU A 370 -13.01 -10.89 15.84
CA LEU A 370 -12.03 -10.86 14.75
C LEU A 370 -12.11 -12.14 13.88
N PRO A 371 -13.23 -12.41 13.20
CA PRO A 371 -13.47 -13.70 12.55
C PRO A 371 -12.52 -14.01 11.37
N VAL A 372 -11.88 -13.02 10.74
CA VAL A 372 -10.81 -13.28 9.75
C VAL A 372 -9.63 -14.02 10.38
N TYR A 373 -9.31 -13.70 11.63
CA TYR A 373 -8.26 -14.35 12.42
C TYR A 373 -8.73 -15.73 12.90
N ASP A 374 -9.93 -15.80 13.49
CA ASP A 374 -10.51 -17.08 13.95
C ASP A 374 -10.66 -18.12 12.83
N ALA A 375 -10.94 -17.65 11.61
CA ALA A 375 -11.06 -18.50 10.42
C ALA A 375 -9.70 -18.97 9.86
N GLY A 376 -8.58 -18.42 10.35
CA GLY A 376 -7.22 -18.83 9.98
C GLY A 376 -6.67 -18.18 8.71
N PHE A 377 -7.23 -17.06 8.25
CA PHE A 377 -6.72 -16.32 7.08
C PHE A 377 -5.41 -15.57 7.39
N ILE A 378 -5.21 -15.19 8.64
CA ILE A 378 -4.04 -14.47 9.17
C ILE A 378 -3.91 -14.76 10.66
N ASP A 379 -2.69 -14.65 11.19
CA ASP A 379 -2.40 -14.67 12.63
C ASP A 379 -1.86 -13.29 13.04
N LEU A 380 -2.26 -12.80 14.21
CA LEU A 380 -1.77 -11.54 14.76
C LEU A 380 -0.23 -11.56 14.94
N ASP A 381 0.37 -12.71 15.22
CA ASP A 381 1.83 -12.86 15.42
C ASP A 381 2.63 -12.75 14.12
N LYS A 382 1.94 -12.77 12.97
CA LYS A 382 2.53 -12.55 11.65
C LYS A 382 2.41 -11.10 11.17
N GLN A 383 1.77 -10.23 11.95
CA GLN A 383 1.63 -8.82 11.63
C GLN A 383 2.59 -7.96 12.47
N PHE A 384 3.04 -6.88 11.86
CA PHE A 384 3.94 -5.92 12.50
C PHE A 384 3.17 -4.82 13.26
N LEU A 385 3.90 -4.18 14.17
CA LEU A 385 3.63 -2.86 14.70
C LEU A 385 4.63 -1.89 14.07
N THR A 386 4.14 -0.95 13.27
CA THR A 386 4.99 -0.20 12.33
C THR A 386 5.30 1.20 12.83
N ILE A 387 6.58 1.52 12.92
CA ILE A 387 7.07 2.89 13.10
C ILE A 387 7.14 3.54 11.72
N GLY A 388 6.24 4.48 11.46
CA GLY A 388 6.25 5.21 10.20
C GLY A 388 7.19 6.42 10.26
N ILE A 389 7.71 6.82 9.11
CA ILE A 389 8.56 8.00 8.93
C ILE A 389 7.97 8.90 7.85
N ASN A 390 7.84 10.20 8.17
CA ASN A 390 7.58 11.25 7.19
C ASN A 390 8.35 12.53 7.59
N GLY A 391 8.67 13.37 6.62
CA GLY A 391 9.39 14.62 6.87
C GLY A 391 10.92 14.49 6.89
N MET A 392 11.50 13.37 6.42
CA MET A 392 12.97 13.15 6.49
C MET A 392 13.75 14.10 5.57
N VAL A 393 13.23 14.37 4.36
CA VAL A 393 13.80 15.34 3.42
C VAL A 393 13.79 16.73 4.05
N GLU A 394 12.64 17.14 4.58
CA GLU A 394 12.45 18.45 5.21
C GLU A 394 13.30 18.60 6.46
N ALA A 395 13.45 17.54 7.24
CA ALA A 395 14.31 17.51 8.42
C ALA A 395 15.78 17.78 8.03
N ALA A 396 16.31 17.12 7.01
CA ALA A 396 17.66 17.37 6.52
C ALA A 396 17.85 18.82 6.05
N GLU A 397 16.92 19.33 5.24
CA GLU A 397 16.95 20.72 4.76
C GLU A 397 16.84 21.74 5.89
N SER A 398 16.12 21.40 6.97
CA SER A 398 16.03 22.25 8.15
C SER A 398 17.40 22.46 8.81
N GLN A 399 18.26 21.44 8.77
CA GLN A 399 19.64 21.43 9.27
C GLN A 399 20.65 22.00 8.25
N GLY A 400 20.21 22.39 7.06
CA GLY A 400 21.09 22.91 6.00
C GLY A 400 21.74 21.82 5.14
N ILE A 401 21.28 20.57 5.25
CA ILE A 401 21.73 19.45 4.43
C ILE A 401 20.85 19.37 3.18
N GLU A 402 21.46 19.39 2.01
CA GLU A 402 20.76 19.22 0.73
C GLU A 402 20.32 17.76 0.56
N ALA A 403 19.04 17.53 0.24
CA ALA A 403 18.47 16.21 0.03
C ALA A 403 18.81 15.66 -1.37
N SER A 404 20.08 15.37 -1.58
CA SER A 404 20.65 14.83 -2.81
C SER A 404 21.47 13.56 -2.52
N TYR A 405 21.89 12.83 -3.56
CA TYR A 405 22.80 11.70 -3.39
C TYR A 405 24.21 12.19 -3.02
N SER A 406 24.41 12.47 -1.73
CA SER A 406 25.66 12.99 -1.16
C SER A 406 26.02 12.24 0.13
N PRO A 407 27.30 12.13 0.49
CA PRO A 407 27.72 11.46 1.73
C PRO A 407 27.07 12.06 2.99
N GLU A 408 26.84 13.37 3.01
CA GLU A 408 26.23 14.07 4.16
C GLU A 408 24.75 13.69 4.32
N TYR A 409 23.98 13.67 3.23
CA TYR A 409 22.57 13.27 3.28
C TYR A 409 22.39 11.77 3.56
N ILE A 410 23.24 10.93 2.98
CA ILE A 410 23.23 9.47 3.24
C ILE A 410 23.48 9.19 4.72
N GLU A 411 24.54 9.77 5.31
CA GLU A 411 24.83 9.60 6.73
C GLU A 411 23.70 10.16 7.60
N PHE A 412 23.10 11.29 7.21
CA PHE A 412 21.95 11.86 7.91
C PHE A 412 20.81 10.84 7.98
N VAL A 413 20.37 10.29 6.85
CA VAL A 413 19.24 9.35 6.82
C VAL A 413 19.59 8.02 7.48
N GLN A 414 20.74 7.43 7.14
CA GLN A 414 21.15 6.13 7.64
C GLN A 414 21.27 6.11 9.16
N SER A 415 21.84 7.13 9.78
CA SER A 415 22.03 7.14 11.24
C SER A 415 20.69 7.11 11.98
N ARG A 416 19.66 7.82 11.48
CA ARG A 416 18.30 7.79 12.06
C ARG A 416 17.60 6.46 11.81
N LEU A 417 17.65 5.93 10.58
CA LEU A 417 17.06 4.63 10.26
C LEU A 417 17.69 3.52 11.11
N LYS A 418 19.01 3.54 11.28
CA LYS A 418 19.73 2.59 12.13
C LYS A 418 19.30 2.69 13.60
N THR A 419 19.13 3.91 14.12
CA THR A 419 18.62 4.10 15.49
C THR A 419 17.24 3.45 15.68
N ILE A 420 16.33 3.62 14.73
CA ILE A 420 14.98 3.04 14.78
C ILE A 420 15.06 1.51 14.66
N PHE A 421 15.85 1.00 13.71
CA PHE A 421 16.06 -0.44 13.50
C PHE A 421 16.59 -1.14 14.76
N ASP A 422 17.65 -0.60 15.36
CA ASP A 422 18.23 -1.16 16.59
C ASP A 422 17.23 -1.12 17.75
N ALA A 423 16.39 -0.09 17.83
CA ALA A 423 15.31 0.01 18.82
C ALA A 423 14.21 -1.03 18.55
N ASN A 424 13.77 -1.21 17.30
CA ASN A 424 12.78 -2.21 16.90
C ASN A 424 13.23 -3.63 17.24
N LYS A 425 14.49 -3.98 16.98
CA LYS A 425 15.04 -5.30 17.34
C LYS A 425 14.96 -5.55 18.84
N LYS A 426 15.38 -4.56 19.66
CA LYS A 426 15.31 -4.65 21.13
C LYS A 426 13.87 -4.77 21.62
N ALA A 427 12.96 -3.97 21.09
CA ALA A 427 11.54 -3.98 21.47
C ALA A 427 10.86 -5.29 21.06
N SER A 428 11.16 -5.81 19.86
CA SER A 428 10.61 -7.07 19.37
C SER A 428 10.98 -8.23 20.29
N ALA A 429 12.26 -8.31 20.67
CA ALA A 429 12.75 -9.31 21.62
C ALA A 429 12.14 -9.14 23.03
N HIS A 430 11.92 -7.91 23.48
CA HIS A 430 11.37 -7.62 24.81
C HIS A 430 9.88 -7.96 24.92
N TYR A 431 9.07 -7.54 23.93
CA TYR A 431 7.62 -7.68 23.96
C TYR A 431 7.10 -8.97 23.35
N GLY A 432 7.94 -9.72 22.62
CA GLY A 432 7.56 -10.94 21.92
C GLY A 432 6.61 -10.68 20.73
N VAL A 433 6.72 -9.50 20.11
CA VAL A 433 5.93 -9.08 18.94
C VAL A 433 6.87 -8.54 17.87
N ARG A 434 6.38 -8.32 16.66
CA ARG A 434 7.20 -7.82 15.54
C ARG A 434 7.05 -6.31 15.39
N PHE A 435 8.17 -5.59 15.35
CA PHE A 435 8.21 -4.18 14.96
C PHE A 435 8.96 -4.02 13.64
N ASN A 436 8.55 -3.05 12.82
CA ASN A 436 9.27 -2.64 11.62
C ASN A 436 9.18 -1.13 11.40
N THR A 437 9.90 -0.62 10.41
CA THR A 437 9.99 0.79 10.05
C THR A 437 9.61 1.02 8.61
N GLU A 438 8.64 1.90 8.36
CA GLU A 438 8.16 2.19 7.01
C GLU A 438 8.37 3.67 6.66
N PHE A 439 8.87 3.94 5.46
CA PHE A 439 8.74 5.27 4.88
C PHE A 439 7.34 5.40 4.29
N VAL A 440 6.44 6.02 5.06
CA VAL A 440 5.01 5.88 4.81
C VAL A 440 4.56 6.66 3.57
N PRO A 441 3.56 6.16 2.83
CA PRO A 441 2.96 6.88 1.70
C PRO A 441 2.49 8.30 2.04
N ALA A 442 2.05 8.54 3.27
CA ALA A 442 1.68 9.86 3.78
C ALA A 442 0.66 10.63 2.89
N GLU A 443 -0.27 9.96 2.19
CA GLU A 443 -1.18 10.61 1.22
C GLU A 443 -1.83 11.89 1.78
N ASN A 444 -2.35 11.83 3.00
CA ASN A 444 -2.84 13.01 3.71
C ASN A 444 -1.81 13.62 4.66
N LEU A 445 -0.97 12.77 5.27
CA LEU A 445 -0.06 13.18 6.33
C LEU A 445 0.98 14.19 5.84
N GLY A 446 1.50 14.06 4.62
CA GLY A 446 2.50 14.99 4.09
C GLY A 446 2.01 16.44 4.06
N VAL A 447 0.73 16.65 3.67
CA VAL A 447 0.09 17.97 3.68
C VAL A 447 -0.20 18.44 5.10
N LYS A 448 -0.63 17.52 5.98
CA LYS A 448 -0.91 17.83 7.39
C LYS A 448 0.34 18.28 8.14
N ASN A 449 1.43 17.51 8.08
CA ASN A 449 2.71 17.85 8.73
C ASN A 449 3.24 19.20 8.25
N ALA A 450 3.29 19.43 6.93
CA ALA A 450 3.73 20.71 6.38
C ALA A 450 2.93 21.90 6.92
N LYS A 451 1.61 21.75 7.02
CA LYS A 451 0.73 22.78 7.58
C LYS A 451 0.95 22.98 9.07
N TRP A 452 0.90 21.91 9.86
CA TRP A 452 1.06 21.97 11.31
C TRP A 452 2.39 22.60 11.70
N ASP A 453 3.49 22.15 11.08
CA ASP A 453 4.84 22.64 11.36
C ASP A 453 4.96 24.14 11.05
N ARG A 454 4.36 24.58 9.95
CA ARG A 454 4.33 26.00 9.59
C ARG A 454 3.55 26.85 10.59
N ASP A 455 2.37 26.38 10.98
CA ASP A 455 1.51 27.09 11.93
C ASP A 455 2.20 27.22 13.30
N ASP A 456 3.03 26.24 13.69
CA ASP A 456 3.80 26.23 14.94
C ASP A 456 5.20 26.88 14.82
N GLY A 457 5.55 27.42 13.65
CA GLY A 457 6.77 28.23 13.44
C GLY A 457 8.05 27.45 13.11
N TYR A 458 7.95 26.16 12.78
CA TYR A 458 9.06 25.36 12.29
C TYR A 458 9.49 25.77 10.88
N LYS A 459 10.74 25.48 10.52
CA LYS A 459 11.21 25.62 9.14
C LYS A 459 10.52 24.58 8.26
N VAL A 460 9.83 25.05 7.21
CA VAL A 460 9.05 24.25 6.27
C VAL A 460 9.40 24.67 4.84
N SER A 461 10.00 23.79 4.06
CA SER A 461 10.41 24.07 2.67
C SER A 461 9.27 23.96 1.65
N ARG A 462 8.20 23.23 1.98
CA ARG A 462 7.13 22.86 1.03
C ARG A 462 5.77 22.62 1.68
N ASP A 463 4.71 22.66 0.86
CA ASP A 463 3.30 22.49 1.29
C ASP A 463 2.86 21.04 1.50
N CYS A 464 3.67 20.08 1.07
CA CYS A 464 3.45 18.66 1.29
C CYS A 464 4.80 17.99 1.51
N TYR A 465 5.01 17.40 2.69
CA TYR A 465 6.23 16.65 2.97
C TYR A 465 6.36 15.45 2.05
N ASN A 466 7.59 15.18 1.64
CA ASN A 466 7.87 14.13 0.67
C ASN A 466 7.62 12.74 1.26
N SER A 467 7.08 11.88 0.40
CA SER A 467 6.89 10.44 0.64
C SER A 467 8.02 9.63 0.00
N TYR A 468 9.13 10.30 -0.34
CA TYR A 468 10.34 9.75 -0.98
C TYR A 468 11.58 10.34 -0.30
N PHE A 469 12.76 9.79 -0.60
CA PHE A 469 14.05 10.28 -0.11
C PHE A 469 14.64 11.42 -0.96
N TYR A 470 13.80 12.10 -1.74
CA TYR A 470 14.19 13.24 -2.57
C TYR A 470 13.04 14.26 -2.64
N PRO A 471 13.33 15.55 -2.86
CA PRO A 471 12.30 16.55 -3.16
C PRO A 471 11.65 16.26 -4.53
N VAL A 472 10.32 16.14 -4.57
CA VAL A 472 9.60 15.89 -5.83
C VAL A 472 9.74 17.00 -6.86
N GLU A 473 9.96 18.23 -6.40
CA GLU A 473 10.14 19.45 -7.19
C GLU A 473 11.54 19.64 -7.77
N ASP A 474 12.50 18.80 -7.38
CA ASP A 474 13.88 18.91 -7.86
C ASP A 474 14.01 18.35 -9.29
N GLU A 475 14.48 19.21 -10.20
CA GLU A 475 14.72 18.90 -11.62
C GLU A 475 16.17 18.49 -11.94
N GLN A 476 17.09 18.60 -10.97
CA GLN A 476 18.50 18.24 -11.11
C GLN A 476 18.77 16.78 -10.68
N ILE A 477 18.00 16.25 -9.73
CA ILE A 477 18.10 14.84 -9.32
C ILE A 477 17.59 13.94 -10.45
N ASN A 478 18.53 13.27 -11.12
CA ASN A 478 18.24 12.44 -12.29
C ASN A 478 17.64 11.08 -11.89
N ALA A 479 17.25 10.25 -12.87
CA ALA A 479 16.64 8.95 -12.60
C ALA A 479 17.57 7.98 -11.84
N LEU A 480 18.88 7.98 -12.13
CA LEU A 480 19.85 7.12 -11.46
C LEU A 480 20.04 7.54 -9.99
N ASP A 481 20.13 8.84 -9.71
CA ASP A 481 20.21 9.36 -8.35
C ASP A 481 19.00 8.91 -7.53
N LYS A 482 17.79 8.90 -8.12
CA LYS A 482 16.57 8.40 -7.45
C LYS A 482 16.64 6.90 -7.13
N PHE A 483 17.26 6.08 -7.99
CA PHE A 483 17.53 4.67 -7.69
C PHE A 483 18.53 4.51 -6.55
N LEU A 484 19.59 5.33 -6.52
CA LEU A 484 20.60 5.31 -5.46
C LEU A 484 20.02 5.77 -4.10
N LEU A 485 19.18 6.81 -4.11
CA LEU A 485 18.48 7.31 -2.92
C LEU A 485 17.42 6.34 -2.37
N HIS A 486 16.96 5.40 -3.18
CA HIS A 486 16.13 4.26 -2.73
C HIS A 486 16.89 2.94 -2.73
N GLY A 487 18.22 3.00 -2.85
CA GLY A 487 19.12 1.86 -2.91
C GLY A 487 19.65 1.45 -1.54
N SER A 488 20.40 0.34 -1.49
CA SER A 488 20.94 -0.25 -0.27
C SER A 488 21.71 0.77 0.58
N GLU A 489 22.50 1.62 -0.07
CA GLU A 489 23.28 2.66 0.60
C GLU A 489 22.45 3.63 1.46
N LEU A 490 21.16 3.81 1.20
CA LEU A 490 20.31 4.69 2.01
C LEU A 490 19.30 3.91 2.84
N VAL A 491 18.76 2.81 2.31
CA VAL A 491 17.62 2.10 2.92
C VAL A 491 17.95 0.75 3.58
N ASP A 492 19.22 0.38 3.74
CA ASP A 492 19.62 -0.91 4.37
C ASP A 492 19.02 -1.14 5.77
N TRP A 493 18.77 -0.06 6.53
CA TRP A 493 18.17 -0.12 7.87
C TRP A 493 16.64 0.05 7.87
N LEU A 494 16.00 0.09 6.69
CA LEU A 494 14.56 0.22 6.53
C LEU A 494 13.92 -1.17 6.31
N ASP A 495 13.45 -1.77 7.40
CA ASP A 495 12.93 -3.15 7.47
C ASP A 495 11.43 -3.30 7.13
N GLY A 496 10.70 -2.19 6.98
CA GLY A 496 9.30 -2.17 6.54
C GLY A 496 9.08 -1.62 5.12
N GLY A 497 10.09 -1.00 4.52
CA GLY A 497 10.12 -0.64 3.11
C GLY A 497 9.81 0.82 2.76
N SER A 498 10.13 1.16 1.51
CA SER A 498 9.79 2.39 0.81
C SER A 498 9.55 2.06 -0.66
N ALA A 499 8.88 2.93 -1.41
CA ALA A 499 8.72 2.78 -2.85
C ALA A 499 9.34 3.96 -3.60
N LEU A 500 10.16 3.68 -4.61
CA LEU A 500 10.54 4.69 -5.60
C LEU A 500 9.41 4.88 -6.62
N HIS A 501 9.02 6.14 -6.82
CA HIS A 501 8.08 6.54 -7.87
C HIS A 501 8.81 7.30 -8.96
N LEU A 502 9.28 6.58 -9.98
CA LEU A 502 10.02 7.17 -11.08
C LEU A 502 9.04 7.73 -12.13
N ASN A 503 8.89 9.06 -12.17
CA ASN A 503 8.02 9.73 -13.13
C ASN A 503 8.78 10.00 -14.44
N LEU A 504 8.27 9.50 -15.56
CA LEU A 504 8.82 9.69 -16.90
C LEU A 504 7.79 10.36 -17.82
N ASP A 505 8.23 11.24 -18.71
CA ASP A 505 7.33 11.93 -19.65
C ASP A 505 6.68 10.96 -20.66
N GLU A 506 7.40 9.91 -21.03
CA GLU A 506 6.94 8.84 -21.93
C GLU A 506 7.44 7.46 -21.48
N ALA A 507 6.79 6.41 -21.99
CA ALA A 507 7.21 5.04 -21.72
C ALA A 507 8.52 4.71 -22.45
N LEU A 508 9.39 3.95 -21.81
CA LEU A 508 10.66 3.53 -22.41
C LEU A 508 10.47 2.37 -23.38
N THR A 509 11.49 2.11 -24.19
CA THR A 509 11.57 0.86 -24.95
C THR A 509 11.72 -0.33 -24.00
N GLN A 510 11.43 -1.54 -24.50
CA GLN A 510 11.67 -2.77 -23.74
C GLN A 510 13.13 -2.86 -23.23
N GLN A 511 14.11 -2.47 -24.06
CA GLN A 511 15.50 -2.44 -23.65
C GLN A 511 15.75 -1.41 -22.53
N GLY A 512 15.12 -0.24 -22.60
CA GLY A 512 15.21 0.78 -21.55
C GLY A 512 14.68 0.27 -20.21
N TYR A 513 13.52 -0.38 -20.19
CA TYR A 513 12.99 -0.99 -18.95
C TYR A 513 13.87 -2.14 -18.43
N GLN A 514 14.46 -2.95 -19.30
CA GLN A 514 15.42 -3.98 -18.87
C GLN A 514 16.65 -3.35 -18.20
N SER A 515 17.16 -2.25 -18.76
CA SER A 515 18.26 -1.49 -18.14
C SER A 515 17.86 -0.92 -16.78
N LEU A 516 16.63 -0.43 -16.62
CA LEU A 516 16.12 0.02 -15.30
C LEU A 516 16.08 -1.12 -14.28
N PHE A 517 15.67 -2.33 -14.68
CA PHE A 517 15.66 -3.49 -13.78
C PHE A 517 17.07 -3.86 -13.33
N ASP A 518 18.05 -3.82 -14.24
CA ASP A 518 19.45 -4.08 -13.92
C ASP A 518 20.05 -2.97 -13.03
N ILE A 519 19.66 -1.70 -13.24
CA ILE A 519 20.04 -0.58 -12.36
C ILE A 519 19.47 -0.77 -10.96
N ALA A 520 18.18 -1.09 -10.84
CA ALA A 520 17.52 -1.33 -9.56
C ALA A 520 18.20 -2.50 -8.80
N ALA A 521 18.50 -3.60 -9.50
CA ALA A 521 19.20 -4.74 -8.92
C ALA A 521 20.63 -4.42 -8.45
N ARG A 522 21.35 -3.52 -9.15
CA ARG A 522 22.72 -3.11 -8.77
C ARG A 522 22.76 -2.09 -7.65
N THR A 523 21.79 -1.19 -7.62
CA THR A 523 21.68 -0.15 -6.60
C THR A 523 21.04 -0.65 -5.31
N GLY A 524 20.40 -1.82 -5.34
CA GLY A 524 19.64 -2.35 -4.20
C GLY A 524 18.27 -1.71 -4.05
N CYS A 525 17.76 -1.01 -5.07
CA CYS A 525 16.41 -0.46 -5.06
C CYS A 525 15.39 -1.60 -5.21
N ASN A 526 14.84 -2.04 -4.08
CA ASN A 526 14.04 -3.24 -3.96
C ASN A 526 12.57 -3.07 -4.36
N TYR A 527 12.01 -1.87 -4.28
CA TYR A 527 10.60 -1.64 -4.62
C TYR A 527 10.39 -0.32 -5.35
N PHE A 528 9.90 -0.39 -6.58
CA PHE A 528 9.71 0.80 -7.41
C PHE A 528 8.60 0.65 -8.44
N CYS A 529 8.13 1.77 -8.96
CA CYS A 529 7.26 1.83 -10.12
C CYS A 529 7.68 2.94 -11.06
N VAL A 530 7.25 2.83 -12.32
CA VAL A 530 7.40 3.88 -13.33
C VAL A 530 6.04 4.49 -13.64
N ASN A 531 5.95 5.81 -13.57
CA ASN A 531 4.74 6.58 -13.82
C ASN A 531 4.87 7.40 -15.09
N VAL A 532 4.00 7.13 -16.06
CA VAL A 532 3.75 7.97 -17.23
C VAL A 532 2.30 8.44 -17.13
N LYS A 533 2.02 9.71 -17.41
CA LYS A 533 0.66 10.23 -17.33
C LYS A 533 -0.21 9.61 -18.44
N ILE A 534 -1.29 8.95 -18.04
CA ILE A 534 -2.27 8.36 -18.95
C ILE A 534 -3.30 9.45 -19.27
N THR A 535 -3.48 9.79 -20.55
CA THR A 535 -4.47 10.78 -20.99
C THR A 535 -5.87 10.18 -20.98
N ILE A 536 -6.83 10.89 -20.39
CA ILE A 536 -8.23 10.49 -20.36
C ILE A 536 -9.09 11.65 -20.87
N CYS A 537 -9.82 11.43 -21.95
CA CYS A 537 -10.74 12.43 -22.47
C CYS A 537 -12.02 12.49 -21.64
N ASN A 538 -12.43 13.69 -21.23
CA ASN A 538 -13.68 13.89 -20.48
C ASN A 538 -14.92 13.87 -21.40
N ASP A 539 -14.76 14.17 -22.70
CA ASP A 539 -15.86 14.19 -23.66
C ASP A 539 -16.25 12.81 -24.19
N CYS A 540 -15.26 12.00 -24.65
CA CYS A 540 -15.51 10.71 -25.29
C CYS A 540 -15.05 9.50 -24.46
N ALA A 541 -14.53 9.73 -23.25
CA ALA A 541 -13.99 8.71 -22.35
C ALA A 541 -12.82 7.88 -22.91
N HIS A 542 -12.23 8.29 -24.05
CA HIS A 542 -11.06 7.60 -24.60
C HIS A 542 -9.86 7.70 -23.65
N ILE A 543 -9.21 6.56 -23.41
CA ILE A 543 -8.01 6.44 -22.59
C ILE A 543 -6.83 6.12 -23.50
N ASP A 544 -5.85 7.03 -23.52
CA ASP A 544 -4.58 6.87 -24.23
C ASP A 544 -3.46 6.79 -23.20
N LYS A 545 -2.62 5.75 -23.27
CA LYS A 545 -1.55 5.53 -22.29
C LYS A 545 -0.37 6.48 -22.45
N ARG A 546 -0.37 7.32 -23.48
CA ARG A 546 0.63 8.37 -23.68
C ARG A 546 0.18 9.65 -23.00
N THR A 547 1.16 10.47 -22.61
CA THR A 547 0.94 11.85 -22.18
C THR A 547 0.67 12.73 -23.40
N LEU A 548 -0.60 13.08 -23.67
CA LEU A 548 -1.02 13.88 -24.82
C LEU A 548 -1.67 15.19 -24.37
N GLN A 549 -1.63 16.21 -25.22
CA GLN A 549 -2.26 17.52 -24.96
C GLN A 549 -3.70 17.62 -25.48
N ALA A 550 -4.15 16.62 -26.23
CA ALA A 550 -5.52 16.51 -26.74
C ALA A 550 -5.87 15.03 -26.95
N CYS A 551 -7.16 14.71 -26.95
CA CYS A 551 -7.65 13.37 -27.18
C CYS A 551 -7.28 12.89 -28.60
N SER A 552 -6.61 11.74 -28.69
CA SER A 552 -6.24 11.10 -29.96
C SER A 552 -7.44 10.54 -30.75
N ALA A 553 -8.62 10.39 -30.12
CA ALA A 553 -9.82 9.87 -30.77
C ALA A 553 -10.77 10.96 -31.29
N CYS A 554 -11.00 12.04 -30.53
CA CYS A 554 -11.96 13.10 -30.90
C CYS A 554 -11.35 14.51 -31.05
N GLY A 555 -10.07 14.69 -30.72
CA GLY A 555 -9.39 16.00 -30.79
C GLY A 555 -9.72 16.97 -29.65
N SER A 556 -10.54 16.59 -28.68
CA SER A 556 -10.88 17.46 -27.55
C SER A 556 -9.66 17.79 -26.68
N THR A 557 -9.60 19.03 -26.19
CA THR A 557 -8.63 19.49 -25.19
C THR A 557 -9.16 19.37 -23.76
N ASP A 558 -10.43 18.97 -23.57
CA ASP A 558 -10.97 18.62 -22.25
C ASP A 558 -10.51 17.22 -21.86
N ILE A 559 -9.30 17.19 -21.30
CA ILE A 559 -8.61 15.98 -20.87
C ILE A 559 -8.23 16.07 -19.39
N ASP A 560 -8.23 14.92 -18.76
CA ASP A 560 -7.65 14.66 -17.44
C ASP A 560 -6.47 13.69 -17.62
N TYR A 561 -5.65 13.54 -16.59
CA TYR A 561 -4.60 12.52 -16.58
C TYR A 561 -4.80 11.56 -15.41
N ALA A 562 -4.52 10.28 -15.63
CA ALA A 562 -4.32 9.32 -14.55
C ALA A 562 -2.83 9.11 -14.27
N SER A 563 -2.49 9.10 -12.98
CA SER A 563 -1.15 8.85 -12.45
C SER A 563 -1.29 8.12 -11.11
N ARG A 564 -0.18 7.71 -10.48
CA ARG A 564 -0.24 7.18 -9.11
C ARG A 564 -0.30 8.33 -8.11
N VAL A 565 -1.23 8.25 -7.16
CA VAL A 565 -1.29 9.22 -6.04
C VAL A 565 -0.01 9.06 -5.22
N ILE A 566 0.05 7.99 -4.41
CA ILE A 566 1.27 7.47 -3.77
C ILE A 566 1.36 5.94 -3.88
N GLY A 567 0.31 5.25 -4.35
CA GLY A 567 0.36 3.79 -4.47
C GLY A 567 -0.51 3.22 -5.58
N TYR A 568 -1.67 3.82 -5.83
CA TYR A 568 -2.64 3.32 -6.79
C TYR A 568 -2.92 4.35 -7.90
N LEU A 569 -3.30 3.84 -9.07
CA LEU A 569 -3.59 4.64 -10.26
C LEU A 569 -4.97 5.30 -10.14
N LYS A 570 -5.02 6.64 -10.24
CA LYS A 570 -6.27 7.40 -10.22
C LYS A 570 -6.16 8.65 -11.09
N ARG A 571 -7.30 9.21 -11.50
CA ARG A 571 -7.40 10.53 -12.12
C ARG A 571 -6.83 11.59 -11.17
N ILE A 572 -5.98 12.50 -11.66
CA ILE A 572 -5.39 13.59 -10.87
C ILE A 572 -6.49 14.49 -10.31
N SER A 573 -7.57 14.73 -11.08
CA SER A 573 -8.73 15.49 -10.61
C SER A 573 -9.41 14.90 -9.36
N ALA A 574 -9.26 13.60 -9.10
CA ALA A 574 -9.83 12.93 -7.93
C ALA A 574 -8.94 13.01 -6.68
N TYR A 575 -7.69 13.48 -6.80
CA TYR A 575 -6.78 13.61 -5.66
C TYR A 575 -7.31 14.69 -4.71
N SER A 576 -6.85 14.71 -3.46
CA SER A 576 -7.08 15.86 -2.57
C SER A 576 -6.37 17.11 -3.09
N GLU A 577 -6.87 18.30 -2.75
CA GLU A 577 -6.30 19.57 -3.21
C GLU A 577 -4.79 19.68 -2.97
N GLY A 578 -4.31 19.36 -1.76
CA GLY A 578 -2.89 19.39 -1.44
C GLY A 578 -2.07 18.44 -2.32
N ARG A 579 -2.61 17.26 -2.63
CA ARG A 579 -1.95 16.29 -3.53
C ARG A 579 -2.02 16.67 -5.00
N ARG A 580 -3.04 17.41 -5.45
CA ARG A 580 -3.05 18.00 -6.80
C ARG A 580 -1.94 19.04 -6.94
N ARG A 581 -1.74 19.89 -5.93
CA ARG A 581 -0.67 20.90 -5.91
C ARG A 581 0.71 20.24 -5.88
N GLU A 582 0.93 19.26 -5.01
CA GLU A 582 2.18 18.49 -4.97
C GLU A 582 2.45 17.76 -6.29
N HIS A 583 1.45 17.10 -6.87
CA HIS A 583 1.61 16.42 -8.16
C HIS A 583 2.04 17.39 -9.27
N ALA A 584 1.55 18.63 -9.26
CA ALA A 584 1.94 19.63 -10.26
C ALA A 584 3.42 20.04 -10.18
N LEU A 585 4.08 19.78 -9.05
CA LEU A 585 5.50 20.04 -8.84
C LEU A 585 6.39 18.85 -9.19
N ARG A 586 5.83 17.64 -9.33
CA ARG A 586 6.63 16.42 -9.61
C ARG A 586 7.42 16.58 -10.89
N HIS A 587 8.73 16.34 -10.83
CA HIS A 587 9.58 16.27 -12.01
C HIS A 587 9.31 14.99 -12.82
N TYR A 588 8.91 15.15 -14.08
CA TYR A 588 8.78 14.07 -15.07
C TYR A 588 10.00 14.10 -16.01
N HIS A 589 10.78 13.02 -16.02
CA HIS A 589 12.03 12.94 -16.77
C HIS A 589 11.79 12.81 -18.28
N ARG A 590 12.46 13.64 -19.09
CA ARG A 590 12.40 13.59 -20.57
C ARG A 590 13.31 12.53 -21.21
N HIS A 591 14.36 12.12 -20.52
CA HIS A 591 15.31 11.12 -20.97
C HIS A 591 15.54 10.12 -19.83
N ALA A 592 15.62 8.83 -20.15
CA ALA A 592 16.17 7.86 -19.20
C ALA A 592 17.66 8.19 -19.00
N ALA A 593 18.14 8.03 -17.76
CA ALA A 593 19.50 8.37 -17.34
C ALA A 593 20.58 7.81 -18.27
#